data_AF-A0A351SAW3-F1
#
_entry.id   AF-A0A351SAW3-F1
#
_cell.length_a   1.000
_cell.length_b   1.000
_cell.length_c   1.000
_cell.angle_alpha   90.00
_cell.angle_beta   90.00
_cell.angle_gamma   90.00
#
_symmetry.space_group_name_H-M   'P 1'
#
loop_
_entity.id
_entity.type
_entity.pdbx_description
1 polymer ?
#
loop_
_entity_poly.entity_id
_entity_poly.type
_entity_poly.pdbx_seq_one_letter_code
_entity_poly.pdbx_strand_id
1 'polypeptide(L)'
;TLHQSYSVEQFDPMPDIVIIGNALSRGNEAVEYILNRNIPYLSGPQWLREQVLSSRWVLAVAGTHGKTTTSSLLAWILESAGLSPGFLIGGVPSNFGVSARMGTSPFFVVEADEYDTAFFDKRSK
;
A
#
# COMPACT_ATOMS: atom_id res chain seq x y z
N THR A 1 -12.86 3.55 -11.51
CA THR A 1 -14.10 4.15 -10.98
C THR A 1 -14.04 4.14 -9.47
N LEU A 2 -14.48 5.20 -8.80
CA LEU A 2 -14.61 5.20 -7.33
C LEU A 2 -16.04 4.79 -6.98
N HIS A 3 -16.19 3.74 -6.18
CA HIS A 3 -17.48 3.31 -5.64
C HIS A 3 -17.50 3.65 -4.15
N GLN A 4 -18.50 4.43 -3.70
CA GLN A 4 -18.60 4.84 -2.29
C GLN A 4 -19.30 3.79 -1.41
N SER A 5 -20.02 2.85 -2.01
CA SER A 5 -20.69 1.73 -1.33
C SER A 5 -19.93 0.43 -1.56
N TYR A 6 -19.88 -0.46 -0.55
CA TYR A 6 -19.34 -1.83 -0.66
C TYR A 6 -20.33 -2.80 -1.32
N SER A 7 -21.03 -2.33 -2.35
CA SER A 7 -22.07 -3.08 -3.04
C SER A 7 -21.47 -4.02 -4.07
N VAL A 8 -22.16 -5.12 -4.40
CA VAL A 8 -21.64 -6.16 -5.29
C VAL A 8 -21.52 -5.73 -6.75
N GLU A 9 -22.21 -4.66 -7.16
CA GLU A 9 -22.15 -4.12 -8.52
C GLU A 9 -20.77 -3.57 -8.88
N GLN A 10 -19.91 -3.29 -7.89
CA GLN A 10 -18.52 -2.87 -8.15
C GLN A 10 -17.67 -3.98 -8.79
N PHE A 11 -18.14 -5.23 -8.76
CA PHE A 11 -17.47 -6.38 -9.38
C PHE A 11 -17.93 -6.62 -10.83
N ASP A 12 -18.58 -5.64 -11.46
CA ASP A 12 -18.83 -5.63 -12.90
C ASP A 12 -18.12 -4.44 -13.58
N PRO A 13 -17.05 -4.67 -14.37
CA PRO A 13 -16.52 -5.98 -14.76
C PRO A 13 -15.81 -6.71 -13.60
N MET A 14 -15.75 -8.04 -13.71
CA MET A 14 -15.11 -8.89 -12.70
C MET A 14 -13.61 -8.58 -12.62
N PRO A 15 -13.06 -8.25 -11.43
CA PRO A 15 -11.64 -8.03 -11.26
C PRO A 15 -10.87 -9.35 -11.26
N ASP A 16 -9.63 -9.34 -11.78
CA ASP A 16 -8.72 -10.48 -11.68
C ASP A 16 -8.23 -10.70 -10.23
N ILE A 17 -8.18 -9.62 -9.44
CA ILE A 17 -7.69 -9.64 -8.06
C ILE A 17 -8.32 -8.50 -7.24
N VAL A 18 -8.58 -8.76 -5.96
CA VAL A 18 -9.09 -7.77 -5.01
C VAL A 18 -8.09 -7.52 -3.89
N ILE A 19 -7.83 -6.25 -3.59
CA ILE A 19 -7.03 -5.85 -2.42
C ILE A 19 -7.99 -5.49 -1.29
N ILE A 20 -7.94 -6.23 -0.18
CA ILE A 20 -8.79 -5.98 0.99
C ILE A 20 -7.93 -5.32 2.08
N GLY A 21 -8.35 -4.14 2.52
CA GLY A 21 -7.75 -3.44 3.66
C GLY A 21 -8.36 -3.86 5.00
N ASN A 22 -7.79 -3.35 6.10
CA ASN A 22 -8.18 -3.71 7.46
C ASN A 22 -9.60 -3.25 7.89
N ALA A 23 -10.25 -2.38 7.12
CA ALA A 23 -11.58 -1.85 7.47
C ALA A 23 -12.74 -2.84 7.19
N LEU A 24 -12.51 -3.90 6.42
CA LEU A 24 -13.53 -4.86 6.02
C LEU A 24 -13.29 -6.23 6.68
N SER A 25 -14.37 -6.89 7.07
CA SER A 25 -14.36 -8.22 7.68
C SER A 25 -15.56 -9.06 7.20
N ARG A 26 -15.63 -10.33 7.62
CA ARG A 26 -16.79 -11.21 7.33
C ARG A 26 -18.10 -10.57 7.77
N GLY A 27 -19.17 -10.85 7.03
CA GLY A 27 -20.48 -10.20 7.18
C GLY A 27 -20.65 -8.94 6.34
N ASN A 28 -19.58 -8.39 5.76
CA ASN A 28 -19.67 -7.39 4.70
C ASN A 28 -20.05 -8.06 3.37
N GLU A 29 -21.04 -7.51 2.66
CA GLU A 29 -21.58 -8.11 1.44
C GLU A 29 -20.53 -8.28 0.33
N ALA A 30 -19.67 -7.28 0.09
CA ALA A 30 -18.59 -7.39 -0.88
C ALA A 30 -17.56 -8.47 -0.48
N VAL A 31 -17.23 -8.57 0.82
CA VAL A 31 -16.33 -9.62 1.32
C VAL A 31 -16.94 -11.01 1.13
N GLU A 32 -18.21 -11.20 1.50
CA GLU A 32 -18.88 -12.49 1.29
C GLU A 32 -19.00 -12.84 -0.20
N TYR A 33 -19.23 -11.85 -1.08
CA TYR A 33 -19.26 -12.06 -2.52
C TYR A 33 -17.92 -12.57 -3.07
N ILE A 34 -16.80 -11.94 -2.66
CA ILE A 34 -15.43 -12.35 -3.02
C ILE A 34 -15.19 -13.80 -2.60
N LEU A 35 -15.53 -14.15 -1.36
CA LEU A 35 -15.31 -15.47 -0.79
C LEU A 35 -16.20 -16.54 -1.45
N ASN A 36 -17.49 -16.26 -1.63
CA ASN A 36 -18.45 -17.20 -2.21
C ASN A 36 -18.13 -17.52 -3.68
N ARG A 37 -17.50 -16.59 -4.40
CA ARG A 37 -17.11 -16.76 -5.80
C ARG A 37 -15.65 -17.15 -6.00
N ASN A 38 -14.89 -17.36 -4.91
CA ASN A 38 -13.46 -17.65 -4.95
C ASN A 38 -12.66 -16.64 -5.81
N ILE A 39 -13.02 -15.36 -5.74
CA ILE A 39 -12.27 -14.30 -6.44
C ILE A 39 -10.91 -14.16 -5.74
N PRO A 40 -9.77 -14.13 -6.46
CA PRO A 40 -8.46 -13.96 -5.86
C PRO A 40 -8.39 -12.66 -5.04
N TYR A 41 -7.85 -12.73 -3.83
CA TYR A 41 -7.70 -11.55 -2.97
C TYR A 41 -6.39 -11.56 -2.19
N LEU A 42 -5.87 -10.36 -1.88
CA LEU A 42 -4.65 -10.14 -1.11
C LEU A 42 -4.84 -9.00 -0.09
N SER A 43 -3.96 -8.96 0.91
CA SER A 43 -3.79 -7.77 1.75
C SER A 43 -3.01 -6.69 0.98
N GLY A 44 -3.24 -5.43 1.33
CA GLY A 44 -2.48 -4.30 0.77
C GLY A 44 -0.94 -4.47 0.84
N PRO A 45 -0.35 -4.82 2.00
CA PRO A 45 1.08 -5.03 2.08
C PRO A 45 1.56 -6.26 1.32
N GLN A 46 0.77 -7.34 1.25
CA GLN A 46 1.14 -8.47 0.40
C GLN A 46 1.24 -8.06 -1.07
N TRP A 47 0.24 -7.35 -1.56
CA TRP A 47 0.25 -6.81 -2.92
C TRP A 47 1.45 -5.87 -3.14
N LEU A 48 1.70 -4.96 -2.20
CA LEU A 48 2.83 -4.01 -2.28
C LEU A 48 4.17 -4.77 -2.37
N ARG A 49 4.37 -5.78 -1.51
CA ARG A 49 5.58 -6.62 -1.51
C ARG A 49 5.77 -7.32 -2.85
N GLU A 50 4.72 -7.95 -3.37
CA GLU A 50 4.80 -8.78 -4.59
C GLU A 50 4.96 -7.94 -5.85
N GLN A 51 4.19 -6.85 -5.96
CA GLN A 51 4.05 -6.09 -7.20
C GLN A 51 4.98 -4.88 -7.29
N VAL A 52 5.40 -4.31 -6.16
CA VAL A 52 6.19 -3.06 -6.15
C VAL A 52 7.59 -3.28 -5.58
N LEU A 53 7.71 -3.94 -4.43
CA LEU A 53 8.96 -3.97 -3.68
C LEU A 53 9.92 -5.10 -4.09
N SER A 54 9.42 -6.16 -4.72
CA SER A 54 10.16 -7.39 -5.01
C SER A 54 11.45 -7.20 -5.84
N SER A 55 11.52 -6.13 -6.63
CA SER A 55 12.67 -5.79 -7.48
C SER A 55 13.38 -4.50 -7.06
N ARG A 56 13.09 -3.99 -5.86
CA ARG A 56 13.58 -2.68 -5.37
C ARG A 56 14.54 -2.86 -4.20
N TRP A 57 15.47 -1.92 -4.07
CA TRP A 57 16.20 -1.68 -2.84
C TRP A 57 15.29 -0.91 -1.88
N VAL A 58 14.70 -1.63 -0.94
CA VAL A 58 13.75 -1.06 0.01
C VAL A 58 14.48 -0.41 1.18
N LEU A 59 14.16 0.86 1.44
CA LEU A 59 14.60 1.63 2.59
C LEU A 59 13.41 1.86 3.50
N ALA A 60 13.26 0.98 4.50
CA ALA A 60 12.14 1.01 5.42
C ALA A 60 12.47 1.82 6.68
N VAL A 61 11.62 2.79 7.00
CA VAL A 61 11.75 3.64 8.19
C VAL A 61 10.76 3.17 9.25
N ALA A 62 11.26 2.53 10.30
CA ALA A 62 10.48 2.05 11.43
C ALA A 62 10.57 3.02 12.63
N GLY A 63 9.68 2.82 13.62
CA GLY A 63 9.69 3.53 14.89
C GLY A 63 8.32 4.05 15.32
N THR A 64 8.16 4.31 16.62
CA THR A 64 6.89 4.80 17.18
C THR A 64 6.56 6.21 16.72
N HIS A 65 7.57 7.06 16.53
CA HIS A 65 7.42 8.46 16.12
C HIS A 65 8.45 8.83 15.05
N GLY A 66 8.14 9.85 14.24
CA GLY A 66 9.08 10.41 13.28
C GLY A 66 9.22 9.65 11.95
N LYS A 67 8.51 8.53 11.74
CA LYS A 67 8.56 7.75 10.50
C LYS A 67 8.28 8.59 9.26
N THR A 68 7.18 9.34 9.26
CA THR A 68 6.76 10.19 8.14
C THR A 68 7.78 11.28 7.84
N THR A 69 8.30 11.95 8.86
CA THR A 69 9.32 12.99 8.68
C THR A 69 10.62 12.40 8.14
N THR A 70 11.11 11.31 8.73
CA THR A 70 12.37 10.67 8.35
C THR A 70 12.29 10.04 6.96
N SER A 71 11.20 9.37 6.61
CA SER A 71 10.98 8.83 5.26
C SER A 71 10.86 9.93 4.20
N SER A 72 10.20 11.05 4.53
CA SER A 72 10.12 12.22 3.65
C SER A 72 11.50 12.83 3.39
N LEU A 73 12.32 12.99 4.43
CA LEU A 73 13.69 13.48 4.31
C LEU A 73 14.56 12.52 3.49
N LEU A 74 14.44 11.21 3.73
CA LEU A 74 15.18 10.19 2.98
C LEU A 74 14.83 10.21 1.48
N ALA A 75 13.54 10.25 1.15
CA ALA A 75 13.09 10.37 -0.24
C ALA A 75 13.61 11.66 -0.88
N TRP A 76 13.62 12.79 -0.14
CA TRP A 76 14.13 14.06 -0.64
C TRP A 76 15.64 14.05 -0.88
N ILE A 77 16.42 13.42 -0.01
CA ILE A 77 17.88 13.28 -0.20
C ILE A 77 18.18 12.49 -1.47
N LEU A 78 17.48 11.38 -1.69
CA LEU A 78 17.63 10.56 -2.89
C LEU A 78 17.20 11.32 -4.16
N GLU A 79 16.09 12.06 -4.11
CA GLU A 79 15.66 12.93 -5.21
C GLU A 79 16.72 13.99 -5.53
N SER A 80 17.22 14.68 -4.51
CA SER A 80 18.23 15.74 -4.65
C SER A 80 19.56 15.21 -5.20
N ALA A 81 19.87 13.94 -4.96
CA ALA A 81 21.01 13.24 -5.53
C ALA A 81 20.78 12.78 -6.99
N GLY A 82 19.63 13.10 -7.60
CA GLY A 82 19.28 12.68 -8.97
C GLY A 82 18.85 11.23 -9.07
N LEU A 83 18.62 10.55 -7.95
CA LEU A 83 18.31 9.12 -7.90
C LEU A 83 16.81 8.83 -8.05
N SER A 84 15.94 9.81 -8.28
CA SER A 84 14.52 9.59 -8.66
C SER A 84 13.81 8.42 -7.94
N PRO A 85 13.78 8.38 -6.59
CA PRO A 85 13.30 7.23 -5.82
C PRO A 85 11.79 7.04 -5.97
N GLY A 86 11.37 5.78 -5.81
CA GLY A 86 9.99 5.44 -5.47
C GLY A 86 9.75 5.63 -3.97
N PHE A 87 8.52 5.90 -3.58
CA PHE A 87 8.15 5.98 -2.17
C PHE A 87 6.65 5.72 -1.94
N LEU A 88 6.33 5.28 -0.73
CA LEU A 88 4.99 5.23 -0.15
C LEU A 88 5.08 5.74 1.30
N ILE A 89 4.62 6.96 1.52
CA ILE A 89 4.74 7.70 2.79
C ILE A 89 3.32 8.02 3.27
N GLY A 90 3.05 7.87 4.57
CA GLY A 90 1.72 8.02 5.15
C GLY A 90 1.19 9.46 5.11
N GLY A 91 2.09 10.44 4.96
CA GLY A 91 1.78 11.85 4.71
C GLY A 91 2.12 12.29 3.28
N VAL A 92 1.78 13.54 2.95
CA VAL A 92 2.20 14.17 1.69
C VAL A 92 3.46 15.00 1.97
N PRO A 93 4.65 14.58 1.52
CA PRO A 93 5.84 15.41 1.68
C PRO A 93 5.70 16.67 0.82
N SER A 94 5.94 17.83 1.42
CA SER A 94 5.73 19.14 0.78
C SER A 94 6.48 19.30 -0.55
N ASN A 95 7.64 18.66 -0.69
CA ASN A 95 8.50 18.80 -1.87
C ASN A 95 8.02 17.94 -3.07
N PHE A 96 7.13 16.97 -2.83
CA PHE A 96 6.62 16.07 -3.88
C PHE A 96 5.14 16.30 -4.21
N GLY A 97 4.34 16.79 -3.26
CA GLY A 97 2.90 17.02 -3.45
C GLY A 97 2.05 15.75 -3.59
N VAL A 98 2.67 14.56 -3.48
CA VAL A 98 2.03 13.24 -3.52
C VAL A 98 2.57 12.37 -2.39
N SER A 99 1.76 11.46 -1.85
CA SER A 99 2.15 10.51 -0.80
C SER A 99 2.81 9.24 -1.36
N ALA A 100 2.64 8.96 -2.65
CA ALA A 100 3.21 7.79 -3.30
C ALA A 100 3.68 8.11 -4.72
N ARG A 101 4.81 7.51 -5.12
CA ARG A 101 5.38 7.62 -6.47
C ARG A 101 6.20 6.36 -6.76
N MET A 102 6.15 5.85 -7.99
CA MET A 102 6.93 4.65 -8.36
C MET A 102 8.44 4.89 -8.49
N GLY A 103 8.84 6.09 -8.94
CA GLY A 103 10.24 6.39 -9.27
C GLY A 103 10.79 5.52 -10.41
N THR A 104 12.01 5.84 -10.85
CA THR A 104 12.69 5.15 -11.96
C THR A 104 13.95 4.41 -11.53
N SER A 105 14.44 4.65 -10.32
CA SER A 105 15.63 4.00 -9.79
C SER A 105 15.30 2.78 -8.93
N PRO A 106 16.31 1.98 -8.54
CA PRO A 106 16.04 0.80 -7.71
C PRO A 106 15.57 1.16 -6.29
N PHE A 107 15.77 2.40 -5.81
CA PHE A 107 15.46 2.77 -4.43
C PHE A 107 13.96 2.98 -4.22
N PHE A 108 13.44 2.42 -3.13
CA PHE A 108 12.05 2.59 -2.73
C PHE A 108 11.94 2.85 -1.22
N VAL A 109 11.38 3.99 -0.83
CA VAL A 109 11.25 4.41 0.59
C VAL A 109 9.85 4.07 1.11
N VAL A 110 9.77 3.39 2.25
CA VAL A 110 8.49 3.07 2.91
C VAL A 110 8.55 3.38 4.40
N GLU A 111 7.40 3.72 4.97
CA GLU A 111 7.21 3.63 6.42
C GLU A 111 6.92 2.18 6.80
N ALA A 112 7.74 1.60 7.69
CA ALA A 112 7.44 0.32 8.31
C ALA A 112 6.56 0.57 9.54
N ASP A 113 5.41 -0.08 9.60
CA ASP A 113 4.39 0.25 10.58
C ASP A 113 3.76 -1.01 11.18
N GLU A 114 3.59 -1.02 12.50
CA GLU A 114 3.41 -2.27 13.25
C GLU A 114 1.94 -2.74 13.31
N TYR A 115 1.02 -2.04 12.65
CA TYR A 115 -0.43 -2.31 12.75
C TYR A 115 -0.94 -3.33 11.73
N ASP A 116 -1.95 -4.11 12.18
CA ASP A 116 -2.64 -5.16 11.43
C ASP A 116 -3.07 -4.73 10.01
N THR A 117 -2.90 -5.66 9.06
CA THR A 117 -2.96 -5.32 7.63
C THR A 117 -4.28 -5.67 6.97
N ALA A 118 -4.87 -6.79 7.36
CA ALA A 118 -6.23 -7.19 7.01
C ALA A 118 -6.75 -8.21 8.04
N PHE A 119 -8.06 -8.46 8.09
CA PHE A 119 -8.63 -9.44 9.04
C PHE A 119 -8.04 -10.86 8.88
N PHE A 120 -7.51 -11.18 7.70
CA PHE A 120 -6.87 -12.46 7.37
C PHE A 120 -5.34 -12.38 7.30
N ASP A 121 -4.74 -11.20 7.47
CA ASP A 121 -3.28 -11.01 7.45
C ASP A 121 -2.85 -10.14 8.64
N LYS A 122 -2.44 -10.82 9.72
CA LYS A 122 -2.02 -10.21 10.99
C LYS A 122 -0.50 -10.01 11.09
N ARG A 123 0.22 -10.06 9.96
CA ARG A 123 1.66 -9.77 9.96
C ARG A 123 1.87 -8.26 10.02
N SER A 124 2.95 -7.81 10.65
CA SER A 124 3.38 -6.41 10.59
C SER A 124 3.74 -6.01 9.15
N LYS A 125 3.53 -4.74 8.78
CA LYS A 125 3.77 -4.17 7.44
C LYS A 125 5.07 -3.37 7.38
#